data_AF-S8BZ13-F1
#
_entry.id   AF-S8BZ13-F1
#
_cell.length_a   1.000
_cell.length_b   1.000
_cell.length_c   1.000
_cell.angle_alpha   90.00
_cell.angle_beta   90.00
_cell.angle_gamma   90.00
#
_symmetry.space_group_name_H-M   'P 1'
#
loop_
_entity.id
_entity.type
_entity.pdbx_description
1 polymer ?
#
loop_
_entity_poly.entity_id
_entity_poly.type
_entity_poly.pdbx_seq_one_letter_code
_entity_poly.pdbx_strand_id
1 'polypeptide(L)'
;ETGTIYTHHQKTVIVDVDAGDGQRKIITFLGGLDLCKGRYDTPEHPIFNTLSTFHKDDYHNPNFTGPTTGCPREPWHDLHCKIDGPAAYDVLRNFEERWMKASTWYLRPHKLRALGDDSLLKLDRMPDIMGIIEAEADAVGQDDEDRWNIQQNKPNSV
;
A
#
# COMPACT_ATOMS: atom_id res chain seq x y z
N GLU A 1 8.09 10.14 31.64
CA GLU A 1 7.97 9.81 30.21
C GLU A 1 6.57 9.30 29.95
N THR A 2 5.78 9.97 29.12
CA THR A 2 4.53 9.41 28.59
C THR A 2 4.87 8.62 27.35
N GLY A 3 4.95 7.29 27.46
CA GLY A 3 5.09 6.40 26.32
C GLY A 3 3.92 6.62 25.36
N THR A 4 4.20 6.83 24.07
CA THR A 4 3.18 7.02 23.04
C THR A 4 2.32 5.77 22.91
N ILE A 5 1.05 5.86 23.32
CA ILE A 5 0.03 4.79 23.19
C ILE A 5 -0.73 4.85 21.86
N TYR A 6 -0.33 5.73 20.94
CA TYR A 6 -0.93 5.90 19.62
C TYR A 6 0.00 5.36 18.53
N THR A 7 -0.57 4.89 17.43
CA THR A 7 0.16 4.33 16.29
C THR A 7 -0.16 5.06 14.99
N HIS A 8 0.76 5.00 14.03
CA HIS A 8 0.45 5.32 12.65
C HIS A 8 -0.12 4.07 11.97
N HIS A 9 -1.44 4.03 11.79
CA HIS A 9 -2.13 2.82 11.33
C HIS A 9 -2.51 2.83 9.83
N GLN A 10 -2.12 3.86 9.08
CA GLN A 10 -2.31 3.95 7.63
C GLN A 10 -1.45 2.88 6.92
N LYS A 11 -2.07 2.06 6.05
CA LYS A 11 -1.38 1.16 5.12
C LYS A 11 -1.58 1.66 3.71
N THR A 12 -0.48 2.05 3.05
CA THR A 12 -0.51 2.60 1.69
C THR A 12 0.69 2.13 0.90
N VAL A 13 0.51 1.78 -0.38
CA VAL A 13 1.59 1.54 -1.35
C VAL A 13 1.34 2.47 -2.53
N ILE A 14 2.29 3.35 -2.83
CA ILE A 14 2.20 4.33 -3.92
C ILE A 14 3.28 3.96 -4.94
N VAL A 15 2.90 3.80 -6.21
CA VAL A 15 3.82 3.40 -7.28
C VAL A 15 3.53 4.18 -8.56
N ASP A 16 4.57 4.46 -9.32
CA ASP A 16 4.43 4.84 -10.73
C ASP A 16 4.24 3.59 -11.58
N VAL A 17 3.37 3.67 -12.58
CA VAL A 17 3.11 2.61 -13.56
C VAL A 17 3.09 3.21 -14.95
N ASP A 18 3.33 2.37 -15.96
CA ASP A 18 3.23 2.76 -17.37
C ASP A 18 1.83 3.32 -17.67
N ALA A 19 1.80 4.49 -18.32
CA ALA A 19 0.59 5.15 -18.81
C ALA A 19 0.50 5.13 -20.34
N GLY A 20 1.45 4.49 -21.03
CA GLY A 20 1.57 4.52 -22.49
C GLY A 20 2.39 5.72 -22.98
N ASP A 21 2.82 5.65 -24.24
CA ASP A 21 3.56 6.73 -24.93
C ASP A 21 4.81 7.24 -24.20
N GLY A 22 5.45 6.38 -23.39
CA GLY A 22 6.62 6.73 -22.58
C GLY A 22 6.29 7.57 -21.35
N GLN A 23 5.00 7.81 -21.08
CA GLN A 23 4.51 8.43 -19.86
C GLN A 23 4.23 7.39 -18.79
N ARG A 24 4.27 7.82 -17.54
CA ARG A 24 3.94 7.07 -16.34
C ARG A 24 2.87 7.81 -15.56
N LYS A 25 2.12 7.10 -14.74
CA LYS A 25 1.13 7.69 -13.82
C LYS A 25 1.25 7.09 -12.44
N ILE A 26 0.80 7.82 -11.44
CA ILE A 26 0.72 7.31 -10.08
C ILE A 26 -0.56 6.48 -9.90
N ILE A 27 -0.41 5.29 -9.33
CA ILE A 27 -1.51 4.53 -8.74
C ILE A 27 -1.19 4.27 -7.26
N THR A 28 -2.24 4.07 -6.46
CA THR A 28 -2.08 3.85 -5.03
C THR A 28 -2.93 2.71 -4.55
N PHE A 29 -2.41 1.90 -3.64
CA PHE A 29 -3.15 0.90 -2.88
C PHE A 29 -3.30 1.37 -1.44
N LEU A 30 -4.50 1.25 -0.86
CA LEU A 30 -4.74 1.50 0.56
C LEU A 30 -5.86 0.62 1.10
N GLY A 31 -5.86 0.37 2.42
CA GLY A 31 -6.87 -0.46 3.07
C GLY A 31 -6.41 -1.00 4.43
N GLY A 32 -6.93 -2.17 4.82
CA GLY A 32 -6.61 -2.83 6.09
C GLY A 32 -5.37 -3.72 6.06
N LEU A 33 -4.97 -4.19 4.88
CA LEU A 33 -3.82 -5.10 4.72
C LEU A 33 -2.46 -4.38 4.92
N ASP A 34 -1.74 -4.77 5.98
CA ASP A 34 -0.30 -4.52 6.12
C ASP A 34 0.51 -5.54 5.31
N LEU A 35 1.64 -5.14 4.72
CA LEU A 35 2.63 -6.04 4.12
C LEU A 35 3.45 -6.75 5.21
N CYS A 36 2.83 -7.69 5.91
CA CYS A 36 3.45 -8.43 7.00
C CYS A 36 2.83 -9.81 7.19
N LYS A 37 3.40 -10.59 8.11
CA LYS A 37 3.02 -11.99 8.33
C LYS A 37 1.56 -12.17 8.71
N GLY A 38 0.93 -13.23 8.21
CA GLY A 38 -0.43 -13.66 8.55
C GLY A 38 -1.55 -12.98 7.77
N ARG A 39 -1.24 -12.00 6.92
CA ARG A 39 -2.24 -11.22 6.16
C ARG A 39 -2.59 -11.85 4.81
N TYR A 40 -1.74 -12.74 4.30
CA TYR A 40 -2.06 -13.49 3.10
C TYR A 40 -3.17 -14.49 3.42
N ASP A 41 -4.23 -14.48 2.63
CA ASP A 41 -5.33 -15.45 2.69
C ASP A 41 -6.13 -15.45 1.39
N THR A 42 -7.05 -16.40 1.25
CA THR A 42 -8.02 -16.48 0.15
C THR A 42 -9.45 -16.47 0.70
N PRO A 43 -10.49 -16.22 -0.12
CA PRO A 43 -11.88 -16.21 0.35
C PRO A 43 -12.35 -17.52 1.00
N GLU A 44 -11.69 -18.64 0.68
CA GLU A 44 -11.97 -19.95 1.29
C GLU A 44 -11.52 -20.04 2.76
N HIS A 45 -10.64 -19.13 3.21
CA HIS A 45 -10.14 -19.02 4.58
C HIS A 45 -9.73 -20.38 5.21
N PRO A 46 -8.85 -21.17 4.56
CA PRO A 46 -8.51 -22.50 5.01
C PRO A 46 -7.80 -22.52 6.37
N ILE A 47 -8.33 -23.28 7.32
CA ILE A 47 -7.81 -23.34 8.71
C ILE A 47 -6.59 -24.26 8.86
N PHE A 48 -6.58 -25.41 8.18
CA PHE A 48 -5.51 -26.43 8.33
C PHE A 48 -4.82 -26.79 7.01
N ASN A 49 -5.55 -26.73 5.88
CA ASN A 49 -5.13 -27.34 4.62
C ASN A 49 -3.92 -26.67 3.97
N THR A 50 -3.58 -25.45 4.39
CA THR A 50 -2.52 -24.61 3.82
C THR A 50 -1.31 -24.47 4.75
N LEU A 51 -1.32 -25.12 5.92
CA LEU A 51 -0.25 -25.05 6.91
C LEU A 51 1.07 -25.68 6.45
N SER A 52 1.04 -26.53 5.42
CA SER A 52 2.23 -27.10 4.79
C SER A 52 2.60 -26.44 3.46
N THR A 53 1.80 -25.48 2.99
CA THR A 53 1.97 -24.77 1.71
C THR A 53 2.14 -23.27 1.95
N PHE A 54 1.16 -22.44 1.57
CA PHE A 54 1.22 -20.98 1.61
C PHE A 54 1.45 -20.43 3.03
N HIS A 55 0.93 -21.10 4.07
CA HIS A 55 1.04 -20.64 5.46
C HIS A 55 2.10 -21.38 6.27
N LYS A 56 2.98 -22.16 5.64
CA LYS A 56 4.03 -22.90 6.36
C LYS A 56 4.99 -21.98 7.11
N ASP A 57 5.48 -20.94 6.42
CA ASP A 57 6.41 -19.95 6.97
C ASP A 57 5.71 -18.65 7.38
N ASP A 58 4.37 -18.66 7.26
CA ASP A 58 3.45 -17.55 7.54
C ASP A 58 2.26 -17.95 8.44
N TYR A 59 2.49 -18.91 9.36
CA TYR A 59 1.50 -19.26 10.38
C TYR A 59 1.22 -18.06 11.29
N HIS A 60 -0.05 -17.72 11.45
CA HIS A 60 -0.50 -16.66 12.36
C HIS A 60 -1.69 -17.15 13.19
N ASN A 61 -1.56 -17.08 14.51
CA ASN A 61 -2.68 -17.18 15.44
C ASN A 61 -2.21 -16.63 16.80
N PRO A 62 -2.52 -15.37 17.14
CA PRO A 62 -2.09 -14.74 18.40
C PRO A 62 -2.96 -15.15 19.60
N ASN A 63 -4.06 -15.89 19.39
CA ASN A 63 -5.03 -16.23 20.44
C ASN A 63 -4.60 -17.41 21.32
N PHE A 64 -3.57 -18.16 20.90
CA PHE A 64 -3.04 -19.30 21.65
C PHE A 64 -1.60 -19.05 22.10
N THR A 65 -1.27 -19.58 23.28
CA THR A 65 0.10 -19.59 23.81
C THR A 65 0.64 -21.03 23.78
N GLY A 66 1.94 -21.19 23.47
CA GLY A 66 2.60 -22.50 23.43
C GLY A 66 2.90 -23.01 22.01
N PRO A 67 3.22 -24.31 21.87
CA PRO A 67 3.56 -24.92 20.57
C PRO A 67 2.38 -24.83 19.59
N THR A 68 2.65 -24.41 18.36
CA THR A 68 1.64 -24.18 17.32
C THR A 68 1.51 -25.36 16.34
N THR A 69 2.31 -26.42 16.50
CA THR A 69 2.29 -27.58 15.61
C THR A 69 0.94 -28.29 15.68
N GLY A 70 0.23 -28.35 14.54
CA GLY A 70 -1.10 -28.96 14.45
C GLY A 70 -2.24 -28.06 14.95
N CYS A 71 -1.95 -26.84 15.39
CA CYS A 71 -2.97 -25.87 15.77
C CYS A 71 -3.59 -25.17 14.53
N PRO A 72 -4.83 -24.69 14.64
CA PRO A 72 -5.45 -23.91 13.57
C PRO A 72 -4.74 -22.57 13.41
N ARG A 73 -4.48 -22.12 12.18
CA ARG A 73 -4.21 -20.69 11.95
C ARG A 73 -5.47 -19.87 12.24
N GLU A 74 -5.31 -18.58 12.46
CA GLU A 74 -6.37 -17.58 12.38
C GLU A 74 -6.45 -17.09 10.92
N PRO A 75 -7.51 -17.41 10.16
CA PRO A 75 -7.69 -16.85 8.83
C PRO A 75 -7.87 -15.33 8.87
N TRP A 76 -7.47 -14.66 7.80
CA TRP A 76 -7.50 -13.20 7.69
C TRP A 76 -8.51 -12.76 6.64
N HIS A 77 -9.61 -12.15 7.09
CA HIS A 77 -10.60 -11.52 6.22
C HIS A 77 -10.42 -10.01 6.28
N ASP A 78 -10.17 -9.37 5.13
CA ASP A 78 -9.85 -7.94 5.05
C ASP A 78 -10.19 -7.37 3.66
N LEU A 79 -10.16 -6.05 3.56
CA LEU A 79 -10.43 -5.30 2.35
C LEU A 79 -9.28 -4.33 2.04
N HIS A 80 -9.01 -4.17 0.75
CA HIS A 80 -8.04 -3.24 0.22
C HIS A 80 -8.50 -2.75 -1.14
N CYS A 81 -8.13 -1.54 -1.54
CA CYS A 81 -8.48 -0.99 -2.85
C CYS A 81 -7.24 -0.51 -3.60
N LYS A 82 -7.36 -0.49 -4.92
CA LYS A 82 -6.48 0.25 -5.84
C LYS A 82 -7.21 1.52 -6.25
N ILE A 83 -6.52 2.65 -6.16
CA ILE A 83 -6.92 3.93 -6.73
C ILE A 83 -6.06 4.17 -7.96
N ASP A 84 -6.74 4.33 -9.09
CA ASP A 84 -6.17 4.74 -10.37
C ASP A 84 -6.90 6.03 -10.81
N GLY A 85 -6.14 7.10 -11.06
CA GLY A 85 -6.66 8.43 -11.34
C GLY A 85 -6.27 9.48 -10.28
N PRO A 86 -6.86 10.69 -10.35
CA PRO A 86 -6.43 11.87 -9.58
C PRO A 86 -6.34 11.65 -8.06
N ALA A 87 -7.25 10.87 -7.49
CA ALA A 87 -7.26 10.57 -6.05
C ALA A 87 -6.00 9.81 -5.58
N ALA A 88 -5.24 9.16 -6.47
CA ALA A 88 -3.98 8.53 -6.12
C ALA A 88 -2.93 9.57 -5.65
N TYR A 89 -2.98 10.77 -6.23
CA TYR A 89 -2.08 11.89 -5.91
C TYR A 89 -2.41 12.52 -4.56
N ASP A 90 -3.66 12.44 -4.08
CA ASP A 90 -4.00 12.86 -2.72
C ASP A 90 -3.34 11.97 -1.66
N VAL A 91 -3.28 10.66 -1.92
CA VAL A 91 -2.59 9.73 -1.03
C VAL A 91 -1.07 9.94 -1.06
N LEU A 92 -0.51 10.23 -2.24
CA LEU A 92 0.89 10.65 -2.38
C LEU A 92 1.17 11.91 -1.56
N ARG A 93 0.34 12.94 -1.68
CA ARG A 93 0.46 14.17 -0.89
C ARG A 93 0.42 13.91 0.62
N ASN A 94 -0.50 13.07 1.09
CA ASN A 94 -0.53 12.65 2.51
C ASN A 94 0.80 11.97 2.93
N PHE A 95 1.39 11.13 2.07
CA PHE A 95 2.70 10.54 2.33
C PHE A 95 3.81 11.60 2.39
N GLU A 96 3.87 12.50 1.41
CA GLU A 96 4.87 13.58 1.33
C GLU A 96 4.82 14.50 2.57
N GLU A 97 3.64 14.93 2.98
CA GLU A 97 3.45 15.77 4.17
C GLU A 97 3.96 15.07 5.44
N ARG A 98 3.63 13.78 5.60
CA ARG A 98 4.10 12.96 6.73
C ARG A 98 5.61 12.74 6.67
N TRP A 99 6.17 12.46 5.49
CA TRP A 99 7.60 12.31 5.27
C TRP A 99 8.34 13.57 5.69
N MET A 100 7.90 14.74 5.21
CA MET A 100 8.50 16.02 5.55
C MET A 100 8.42 16.31 7.05
N LYS A 101 7.28 16.01 7.69
CA LYS A 101 7.14 16.22 9.14
C LYS A 101 8.04 15.30 9.96
N ALA A 102 8.16 14.02 9.56
CA ALA A 102 9.00 13.06 10.24
C ALA A 102 10.50 13.32 9.99
N SER A 103 10.90 13.58 8.75
CA SER A 103 12.30 13.83 8.37
C SER A 103 12.81 15.15 8.92
N THR A 104 11.98 16.20 9.01
CA THR A 104 12.40 17.47 9.64
C THR A 104 12.75 17.33 11.11
N TRP A 105 12.21 16.36 11.84
CA TRP A 105 12.62 16.07 13.21
C TRP A 105 14.03 15.46 13.27
N TYR A 106 14.35 14.52 12.36
CA TYR A 106 15.65 13.85 12.31
C TYR A 106 16.78 14.71 11.70
N LEU A 107 16.44 15.66 10.81
CA LEU A 107 17.43 16.47 10.08
C LEU A 107 17.84 17.77 10.79
N ARG A 108 17.24 18.14 11.94
CA ARG A 108 17.57 19.38 12.67
C ARG A 108 19.02 19.46 13.20
N PRO A 109 19.70 18.37 13.61
CA PRO A 109 21.11 18.43 13.99
C PRO A 109 22.07 18.50 12.78
N HIS A 110 21.64 18.04 11.60
CA HIS A 110 22.48 17.91 10.41
C HIS A 110 22.07 18.92 9.31
N LYS A 111 22.25 20.21 9.61
CA LYS A 111 21.97 21.34 8.69
C LYS A 111 22.88 21.40 7.44
N LEU A 112 23.58 20.32 7.09
CA LEU A 112 24.54 20.24 5.99
C LEU A 112 24.16 19.24 4.88
N ARG A 113 23.04 18.50 4.97
CA ARG A 113 22.64 17.50 3.96
C ARG A 113 21.43 17.87 3.09
N ALA A 114 20.85 19.05 3.23
CA ALA A 114 19.65 19.45 2.50
C ALA A 114 19.87 19.76 0.99
N LEU A 115 21.12 19.73 0.51
CA LEU A 115 21.45 19.97 -0.89
C LEU A 115 21.66 18.62 -1.60
N GLY A 116 20.58 17.90 -1.90
CA GLY A 116 20.64 16.64 -2.66
C GLY A 116 19.97 15.42 -2.02
N ASP A 117 19.04 15.61 -1.06
CA ASP A 117 18.22 14.51 -0.57
C ASP A 117 17.18 14.12 -1.64
N ASP A 118 17.52 13.08 -2.40
CA ASP A 118 16.71 12.49 -3.47
C ASP A 118 15.81 11.34 -2.97
N SER A 119 15.67 11.21 -1.64
CA SER A 119 14.89 10.12 -1.03
C SER A 119 13.37 10.30 -1.18
N LEU A 120 12.89 11.53 -1.34
CA LEU A 120 11.49 11.82 -1.63
C LEU A 120 11.32 12.13 -3.12
N LEU A 121 10.43 11.39 -3.77
CA LEU A 121 10.01 11.65 -5.15
C LEU A 121 9.51 13.09 -5.26
N LYS A 122 9.89 13.77 -6.33
CA LYS A 122 9.35 15.09 -6.66
C LYS A 122 8.91 15.09 -8.10
N LEU A 123 7.59 15.09 -8.31
CA LEU A 123 6.98 14.94 -9.64
C LEU A 123 7.39 16.06 -10.60
N ASP A 124 7.64 17.27 -10.08
CA ASP A 124 8.18 18.41 -10.83
C ASP A 124 9.56 18.16 -11.46
N ARG A 125 10.30 17.15 -10.99
CA ARG A 125 11.61 16.74 -11.54
C ARG A 125 11.53 15.53 -12.47
N MET A 126 10.34 14.96 -12.65
CA MET A 126 10.11 13.73 -13.41
C MET A 126 9.01 13.99 -14.45
N PRO A 127 9.35 14.67 -15.57
CA PRO A 127 8.36 15.12 -16.54
C PRO A 127 7.65 13.98 -17.28
N ASP A 128 8.21 12.77 -17.20
CA ASP A 128 7.61 11.55 -17.74
C ASP A 128 6.58 10.92 -16.79
N ILE A 129 6.41 11.44 -15.56
CA ILE A 129 5.28 11.08 -14.69
C ILE A 129 4.21 12.17 -14.82
N MET A 130 2.99 11.74 -15.12
CA MET A 130 1.84 12.62 -15.25
C MET A 130 1.59 13.39 -13.96
N GLY A 131 1.33 14.69 -14.08
CA GLY A 131 0.87 15.52 -12.97
C GLY A 131 -0.61 15.28 -12.64
N ILE A 132 -1.08 15.84 -11.52
CA ILE A 132 -2.50 15.74 -11.13
C ILE A 132 -3.45 16.29 -12.21
N ILE A 133 -3.09 17.39 -12.88
CA ILE A 133 -3.90 18.01 -13.93
C ILE A 133 -4.00 17.08 -15.16
N GLU A 134 -2.89 16.43 -15.52
CA GLU A 134 -2.86 15.48 -16.64
C GLU A 134 -3.65 14.21 -16.30
N ALA A 135 -3.56 13.74 -15.05
CA ALA A 135 -4.35 12.62 -14.55
C ALA A 135 -5.86 12.95 -14.51
N GLU A 136 -6.24 14.20 -14.20
CA GLU A 136 -7.63 14.66 -14.27
C GLU A 136 -8.15 14.67 -15.70
N ALA A 137 -7.35 15.18 -16.64
CA ALA A 137 -7.70 15.17 -18.06
C ALA A 137 -7.86 13.75 -18.61
N ASP A 138 -6.95 12.82 -18.26
CA ASP A 138 -7.02 11.42 -18.65
C ASP A 138 -8.24 10.69 -18.06
N ALA A 139 -8.56 10.97 -16.79
CA ALA A 139 -9.72 10.38 -16.13
C ALA A 139 -11.04 10.82 -16.76
N VAL A 140 -11.15 12.08 -17.20
CA VAL A 140 -12.35 12.61 -17.87
C VAL A 140 -12.48 12.10 -19.31
N GLY A 141 -11.37 11.83 -19.99
CA GLY A 141 -11.38 11.28 -21.36
C GLY A 141 -11.79 9.80 -21.45
N GLN A 142 -11.83 9.10 -20.33
CA GLN A 142 -12.17 7.68 -20.21
C GLN A 142 -13.53 7.53 -19.51
N ASP A 143 -14.62 7.80 -20.24
CA ASP A 143 -16.00 7.54 -19.80
C ASP A 143 -16.27 6.02 -19.85
N ASP A 144 -15.67 5.28 -18.93
CA ASP A 144 -15.83 3.85 -18.77
C ASP A 144 -16.80 3.59 -17.62
N GLU A 145 -18.05 3.23 -17.96
CA GLU A 145 -19.12 2.95 -16.99
C GLU A 145 -18.76 1.80 -16.02
N ASP A 146 -17.76 0.97 -16.35
CA ASP A 146 -17.31 -0.17 -15.54
C ASP A 146 -16.22 0.18 -14.50
N ARG A 147 -15.81 1.46 -14.37
CA ARG A 147 -14.71 1.89 -13.48
C ARG A 147 -15.04 1.88 -11.97
N TRP A 148 -16.08 1.17 -11.54
CA TRP A 148 -16.32 0.89 -10.11
C TRP A 148 -15.24 -0.07 -9.60
N ASN A 149 -14.14 0.50 -9.10
CA ASN A 149 -12.85 -0.11 -8.77
C ASN A 149 -12.84 -1.16 -7.62
N ILE A 150 -13.88 -1.97 -7.45
CA ILE A 150 -13.85 -3.14 -6.56
C ILE A 150 -13.56 -4.38 -7.41
N GLN A 151 -12.29 -4.61 -7.70
CA GLN A 151 -11.86 -5.89 -8.26
C GLN A 151 -11.80 -6.92 -7.11
N GLN A 152 -12.82 -7.76 -7.00
CA GLN A 152 -12.70 -9.00 -6.23
C GLN A 152 -11.86 -9.97 -7.05
N ASN A 153 -10.65 -10.28 -6.58
CA ASN A 153 -9.86 -11.36 -7.18
C ASN A 153 -10.62 -12.68 -7.01
N LYS A 154 -11.24 -13.17 -8.09
CA LYS A 154 -11.69 -14.56 -8.15
C LYS A 154 -10.48 -15.45 -8.40
N PRO A 155 -10.27 -16.52 -7.62
CA PRO A 155 -9.23 -17.48 -7.94
C PRO A 155 -9.53 -18.11 -9.30
N ASN A 156 -8.53 -18.16 -10.18
CA ASN A 156 -8.60 -18.97 -11.39
C ASN A 156 -8.78 -20.42 -10.94
N SER A 157 -9.92 -21.01 -11.27
CA SER A 157 -10.15 -22.45 -11.17
C SER A 157 -9.11 -23.17 -12.03
N VAL A 158 -8.21 -23.89 -11.36
CA VAL A 158 -7.33 -24.91 -11.97
C VAL A 158 -8.12 -26.17 -12.22
#